data_AF-A0A0F9H9Z4-F1
#
_entry.id   AF-A0A0F9H9Z4-F1
#
_cell.length_a   1.000
_cell.length_b   1.000
_cell.length_c   1.000
_cell.angle_alpha   90.00
_cell.angle_beta   90.00
_cell.angle_gamma   90.00
#
_symmetry.space_group_name_H-M   'P 1'
#
loop_
_entity.id
_entity.type
_entity.pdbx_description
1 polymer ?
#
loop_
_entity_poly.entity_id
_entity_poly.type
_entity_poly.pdbx_seq_one_letter_code
_entity_poly.pdbx_strand_id
1 'polypeptide(L)'
;MAMYDIIGELADAQDFTLTTTETIVSENNINLGVDDVNWGNGELWLNIKVNTAFTTAQGTPSTTITLRASSDSTVNASDTAVITIPAQNLTTATSLGSDIFRGRLPIDVDQEQYIGVVAVNTGGGYTLGKLDIWVDHGSQSDFPAQEALSNIT
;
A
#
# COMPACT_ATOMS: atom_id res chain seq x y z
N MET A 1 2.31 13.96 -7.04
CA MET A 1 1.01 13.36 -6.76
C MET A 1 0.02 13.83 -7.79
N ALA A 2 -0.49 12.90 -8.60
CA ALA A 2 -1.52 13.21 -9.57
C ALA A 2 -2.86 13.37 -8.82
N MET A 3 -3.73 14.25 -9.30
CA MET A 3 -4.95 14.72 -8.64
C MET A 3 -6.01 13.62 -8.32
N TYR A 4 -5.72 12.35 -8.66
CA TYR A 4 -6.55 11.18 -8.35
C TYR A 4 -6.17 10.47 -7.03
N ASP A 5 -5.18 10.99 -6.30
CA ASP A 5 -4.58 10.38 -5.09
C ASP A 5 -5.54 10.20 -3.90
N ILE A 6 -6.34 11.22 -3.57
CA ILE A 6 -6.96 11.31 -2.21
C ILE A 6 -7.93 10.16 -1.86
N ILE A 7 -8.58 9.53 -2.85
CA ILE A 7 -9.61 8.51 -2.58
C ILE A 7 -9.03 7.09 -2.53
N GLY A 8 -7.91 6.85 -3.23
CA GLY A 8 -7.26 5.54 -3.30
C GLY A 8 -6.03 5.39 -2.40
N GLU A 9 -5.72 6.42 -1.60
CA GLU A 9 -4.50 6.48 -0.80
C GLU A 9 -4.66 5.78 0.55
N LEU A 10 -3.74 4.86 0.83
CA LEU A 10 -3.64 4.14 2.10
C LEU A 10 -2.56 4.75 3.01
N ALA A 11 -1.50 5.32 2.42
CA ALA A 11 -0.42 5.98 3.15
C ALA A 11 0.31 7.00 2.25
N ASP A 12 0.49 8.22 2.76
CA ASP A 12 1.32 9.28 2.15
C ASP A 12 2.61 9.43 2.97
N ALA A 13 3.73 8.95 2.43
CA ALA A 13 5.04 9.04 3.06
C ALA A 13 5.05 8.55 4.52
N GLN A 14 4.30 7.49 4.81
CA GLN A 14 4.13 6.94 6.14
C GLN A 14 5.48 6.48 6.70
N ASP A 15 5.76 6.87 7.93
CA ASP A 15 7.00 6.53 8.61
C ASP A 15 7.05 5.04 8.98
N PHE A 16 8.11 4.38 8.53
CA PHE A 16 8.44 2.99 8.84
C PHE A 16 9.70 2.88 9.69
N THR A 17 9.99 3.92 10.47
CA THR A 17 11.05 3.88 11.50
C THR A 17 10.61 2.94 12.62
N LEU A 18 11.33 1.83 12.75
CA LEU A 18 11.02 0.72 13.65
C LEU A 18 12.27 0.37 14.45
N THR A 19 12.12 0.04 15.73
CA THR A 19 13.27 -0.32 16.57
C THR A 19 13.44 -1.83 16.66
N THR A 20 12.34 -2.59 16.62
CA THR A 20 12.35 -4.05 16.78
C THR A 20 11.23 -4.73 15.97
N THR A 21 10.67 -5.83 16.50
CA THR A 21 9.52 -6.51 15.89
C THR A 21 8.27 -5.70 16.16
N GLU A 22 7.72 -5.12 15.10
CA GLU A 22 6.65 -4.14 15.20
C GLU A 22 5.65 -4.36 14.06
N THR A 23 4.39 -4.05 14.33
CA THR A 23 3.31 -4.07 13.34
C THR A 23 2.90 -2.63 13.06
N ILE A 24 2.95 -2.25 11.79
CA ILE A 24 2.47 -0.97 11.29
C ILE A 24 1.19 -1.23 10.52
N VAL A 25 0.19 -0.37 10.73
CA VAL A 25 -1.05 -0.33 9.94
C VAL A 25 -1.01 0.96 9.12
N SER A 26 -1.53 0.92 7.90
CA SER A 26 -1.64 2.09 7.02
C SER A 26 -2.37 3.24 7.71
N GLU A 27 -1.98 4.48 7.40
CA GLU A 27 -2.56 5.69 8.01
C GLU A 27 -4.04 5.85 7.66
N ASN A 28 -4.43 5.42 6.46
CA ASN A 28 -5.79 5.42 5.97
C ASN A 28 -6.27 4.00 5.67
N ASN A 29 -7.60 3.85 5.68
CA ASN A 29 -8.32 2.69 5.18
C ASN A 29 -9.29 3.16 4.11
N ILE A 30 -9.41 2.40 3.01
CA ILE A 30 -10.35 2.71 1.94
C ILE A 30 -11.67 2.02 2.26
N ASN A 31 -12.77 2.78 2.27
CA ASN A 31 -14.13 2.27 2.36
C ASN A 31 -14.65 2.01 0.94
N LEU A 32 -14.84 0.74 0.60
CA LEU A 32 -15.31 0.29 -0.72
C LEU A 32 -16.84 0.41 -0.86
N GLY A 33 -17.54 0.73 0.23
CA GLY A 33 -18.99 0.80 0.31
C GLY A 33 -19.61 -0.49 0.84
N VAL A 34 -20.92 -0.44 1.08
CA VAL A 34 -21.69 -1.58 1.63
C VAL A 34 -22.23 -2.52 0.56
N ASP A 35 -22.11 -2.13 -0.71
CA ASP A 35 -22.57 -2.92 -1.84
C ASP A 35 -21.37 -3.66 -2.43
N ASP A 36 -21.44 -4.99 -2.45
CA ASP A 36 -20.56 -5.86 -3.24
C ASP A 36 -20.81 -5.55 -4.72
N VAL A 37 -19.98 -4.66 -5.27
CA VAL A 37 -20.01 -4.24 -6.67
C VAL A 37 -18.85 -4.87 -7.44
N ASN A 38 -18.23 -5.92 -6.89
CA ASN A 38 -17.07 -6.63 -7.38
C ASN A 38 -15.90 -5.67 -7.67
N TRP A 39 -15.48 -4.88 -6.68
CA TRP A 39 -14.19 -4.19 -6.75
C TRP A 39 -13.09 -5.23 -7.06
N GLY A 40 -12.26 -4.94 -8.07
CA GLY A 40 -11.28 -5.90 -8.61
C GLY A 40 -11.71 -6.62 -9.88
N ASN A 41 -12.97 -6.47 -10.32
CA ASN A 41 -13.39 -6.86 -11.68
C ASN A 41 -12.98 -5.82 -12.76
N GLY A 42 -12.27 -4.76 -12.35
CA GLY A 42 -11.64 -3.74 -13.20
C GLY A 42 -10.11 -3.70 -13.08
N GLU A 43 -9.44 -2.78 -13.77
CA GLU A 43 -7.97 -2.64 -13.73
C GLU A 43 -7.47 -1.92 -12.45
N LEU A 44 -7.80 -2.42 -11.25
CA LEU A 44 -7.27 -1.87 -10.00
C LEU A 44 -5.94 -2.51 -9.63
N TRP A 45 -4.98 -1.68 -9.21
CA TRP A 45 -3.64 -2.10 -8.84
C TRP A 45 -3.27 -1.53 -7.48
N LEU A 46 -2.68 -2.37 -6.64
CA LEU A 46 -1.99 -1.94 -5.43
C LEU A 46 -0.57 -1.53 -5.81
N ASN A 47 -0.17 -0.34 -5.39
CA ASN A 47 1.15 0.22 -5.60
C ASN A 47 1.78 0.53 -4.24
N ILE A 48 3.04 0.11 -4.08
CA ILE A 48 3.85 0.38 -2.89
C ILE A 48 5.21 0.87 -3.36
N LYS A 49 5.51 2.13 -3.05
CA LYS A 49 6.79 2.75 -3.43
C LYS A 49 7.55 3.28 -2.22
N VAL A 50 8.86 3.28 -2.37
CA VAL A 50 9.77 3.92 -1.41
C VAL A 50 9.67 5.43 -1.57
N ASN A 51 9.11 6.12 -0.58
CA ASN A 51 9.11 7.57 -0.49
C ASN A 51 10.42 8.10 0.12
N THR A 52 10.96 7.40 1.11
CA THR A 52 12.27 7.72 1.70
C THR A 52 13.06 6.44 1.87
N ALA A 53 14.31 6.45 1.38
CA ALA A 53 15.16 5.27 1.38
C ALA A 53 15.35 4.69 2.79
N PHE A 54 15.30 3.36 2.87
CA PHE A 54 15.40 2.65 4.13
C PHE A 54 16.84 2.55 4.63
N THR A 55 17.04 2.78 5.93
CA THR A 55 18.33 2.58 6.59
C THR A 55 18.16 1.73 7.84
N THR A 56 19.20 0.99 8.22
CA THR A 56 19.19 0.13 9.41
C THR A 56 20.39 0.43 10.29
N ALA A 57 20.17 0.61 11.58
CA ALA A 57 21.28 0.72 12.53
C ALA A 57 21.80 -0.65 12.99
N GLN A 58 20.91 -1.62 13.24
CA GLN A 58 21.28 -2.96 13.72
C GLN A 58 20.26 -4.03 13.29
N GLY A 59 20.72 -5.28 13.18
CA GLY A 59 19.91 -6.43 12.76
C GLY A 59 19.79 -6.59 11.25
N THR A 60 18.93 -7.51 10.82
CA THR A 60 18.58 -7.72 9.41
C THR A 60 17.06 -7.70 9.34
N PRO A 61 16.44 -6.51 9.20
CA PRO A 61 14.99 -6.43 9.19
C PRO A 61 14.42 -7.18 8.00
N SER A 62 13.27 -7.81 8.24
CA SER A 62 12.51 -8.53 7.26
C SER A 62 11.04 -8.16 7.44
N THR A 63 10.48 -7.52 6.42
CA THR A 63 9.14 -6.92 6.47
C THR A 63 8.22 -7.66 5.52
N THR A 64 7.14 -8.22 6.07
CA THR A 64 6.00 -8.73 5.30
C THR A 64 4.96 -7.63 5.21
N ILE A 65 4.42 -7.38 4.03
CA ILE A 65 3.36 -6.37 3.83
C ILE A 65 2.12 -7.10 3.31
N THR A 66 0.97 -6.87 3.93
CA THR A 66 -0.29 -7.54 3.56
C THR A 66 -1.38 -6.51 3.36
N LEU A 67 -2.03 -6.53 2.19
CA LEU A 67 -3.32 -5.90 2.00
C LEU A 67 -4.38 -6.75 2.70
N ARG A 68 -5.13 -6.13 3.59
CA ARG A 68 -6.15 -6.75 4.42
C ARG A 68 -7.51 -6.18 4.07
N ALA A 69 -8.53 -7.02 4.13
CA ALA A 69 -9.93 -6.65 3.98
C ALA A 69 -10.66 -6.87 5.32
N SER A 70 -11.46 -5.90 5.75
CA SER A 70 -12.12 -5.85 7.06
C SER A 70 -13.56 -5.36 6.96
N SER A 71 -14.44 -5.92 7.79
CA SER A 71 -15.84 -5.51 7.90
C SER A 71 -16.02 -4.16 8.59
N ASP A 72 -14.98 -3.64 9.26
CA ASP A 72 -15.04 -2.37 9.97
C ASP A 72 -13.84 -1.46 9.63
N SER A 73 -13.95 -0.19 10.01
CA SER A 73 -12.97 0.85 9.68
C SER A 73 -11.60 0.69 10.35
N THR A 74 -11.39 -0.33 11.18
CA THR A 74 -10.18 -0.59 11.96
C THR A 74 -9.47 -1.84 11.44
N VAL A 75 -8.78 -1.66 10.31
CA VAL A 75 -7.98 -2.74 9.70
C VAL A 75 -6.83 -3.16 10.62
N ASN A 76 -6.62 -4.47 10.77
CA ASN A 76 -5.62 -5.04 11.67
C ASN A 76 -5.06 -6.38 11.14
N ALA A 77 -4.08 -6.94 11.85
CA ALA A 77 -3.36 -8.13 11.41
C ALA A 77 -4.18 -9.43 11.39
N SER A 78 -5.32 -9.48 12.09
CA SER A 78 -6.21 -10.65 12.16
C SER A 78 -7.25 -10.69 11.04
N ASP A 79 -7.41 -9.59 10.30
CA ASP A 79 -8.35 -9.47 9.20
C ASP A 79 -7.96 -10.32 7.98
N THR A 80 -8.88 -10.47 7.04
CA THR A 80 -8.71 -11.32 5.86
C THR A 80 -7.55 -10.83 5.00
N ALA A 81 -6.58 -11.70 4.71
CA ALA A 81 -5.48 -11.37 3.80
C ALA A 81 -5.94 -11.45 2.35
N VAL A 82 -5.78 -10.35 1.61
CA VAL A 82 -6.09 -10.27 0.17
C VAL A 82 -4.84 -10.52 -0.65
N ILE A 83 -3.77 -9.75 -0.39
CA ILE A 83 -2.47 -9.89 -1.04
C ILE A 83 -1.41 -9.91 0.06
N THR A 84 -0.53 -10.91 0.04
CA THR A 84 0.66 -10.95 0.90
C THR A 84 1.92 -10.80 0.06
N ILE A 85 2.64 -9.72 0.30
CA ILE A 85 3.98 -9.49 -0.24
C ILE A 85 4.98 -10.19 0.69
N PRO A 86 5.76 -11.17 0.17
CA PRO A 86 6.69 -11.94 0.99
C PRO A 86 7.68 -11.06 1.76
N ALA A 87 8.13 -11.60 2.89
CA ALA A 87 9.07 -10.93 3.76
C ALA A 87 10.36 -10.55 3.01
N GLN A 88 10.70 -9.26 3.02
CA GLN A 88 11.88 -8.73 2.35
C GLN A 88 12.58 -7.67 3.18
N ASN A 89 13.88 -7.50 2.97
CA ASN A 89 14.64 -6.42 3.58
C ASN A 89 14.50 -5.17 2.72
N LEU A 90 13.78 -4.16 3.22
CA LEU A 90 13.47 -2.95 2.47
C LEU A 90 14.70 -2.07 2.22
N THR A 91 15.82 -2.28 2.91
CA THR A 91 17.09 -1.61 2.57
C THR A 91 17.65 -2.02 1.22
N THR A 92 17.24 -3.17 0.68
CA THR A 92 17.67 -3.60 -0.66
C THR A 92 16.93 -2.87 -1.78
N ALA A 93 15.78 -2.25 -1.48
CA ALA A 93 15.09 -1.30 -2.34
C ALA A 93 15.66 0.12 -2.08
N THR A 94 16.87 0.37 -2.57
CA THR A 94 17.75 1.45 -2.09
C THR A 94 17.40 2.85 -2.55
N SER A 95 16.59 3.02 -3.61
CA SER A 95 16.34 4.35 -4.20
C SER A 95 14.95 4.89 -3.87
N LEU A 96 14.88 6.20 -3.59
CA LEU A 96 13.65 6.98 -3.68
C LEU A 96 12.91 6.64 -4.98
N GLY A 97 11.62 6.36 -4.88
CA GLY A 97 10.73 6.03 -6.00
C GLY A 97 10.79 4.56 -6.44
N SER A 98 11.57 3.69 -5.77
CA SER A 98 11.61 2.27 -6.13
C SER A 98 10.27 1.59 -5.81
N ASP A 99 9.80 0.78 -6.73
CA ASP A 99 8.65 -0.11 -6.51
C ASP A 99 9.03 -1.26 -5.57
N ILE A 100 8.33 -1.34 -4.43
CA ILE A 100 8.36 -2.51 -3.54
C ILE A 100 7.41 -3.57 -4.07
N PHE A 101 6.24 -3.14 -4.54
CA PHE A 101 5.23 -4.01 -5.13
C PHE A 101 4.33 -3.21 -6.06
N ARG A 102 4.02 -3.81 -7.21
CA ARG A 102 2.88 -3.41 -8.03
C ARG A 102 2.17 -4.66 -8.53
N GLY A 103 0.89 -4.78 -8.19
CA GLY A 103 0.12 -5.97 -8.55
C GLY A 103 -1.37 -5.68 -8.64
N ARG A 104 -2.05 -6.41 -9.51
CA ARG A 104 -3.51 -6.33 -9.66
C ARG A 104 -4.19 -6.79 -8.38
N LEU A 105 -5.24 -6.08 -7.99
CA LEU A 105 -6.14 -6.57 -6.96
C LEU A 105 -6.86 -7.84 -7.45
N PRO A 106 -7.07 -8.85 -6.59
CA PRO A 106 -7.92 -9.98 -6.92
C PRO A 106 -9.35 -9.54 -7.23
N ILE A 107 -10.08 -10.40 -7.94
CA ILE A 107 -11.52 -10.24 -8.12
C ILE A 107 -12.20 -10.37 -6.74
N ASP A 108 -13.23 -9.56 -6.50
CA ASP A 108 -14.03 -9.50 -5.27
C ASP A 108 -13.22 -9.09 -4.01
N VAL A 109 -12.41 -8.04 -4.13
CA VAL A 109 -11.67 -7.47 -2.98
C VAL A 109 -12.60 -6.79 -1.95
N ASP A 110 -13.82 -6.46 -2.38
CA ASP A 110 -14.93 -5.89 -1.61
C ASP A 110 -15.85 -6.93 -0.97
N GLN A 111 -15.41 -8.20 -0.84
CA GLN A 111 -16.08 -9.13 0.08
C GLN A 111 -16.25 -8.56 1.50
N GLU A 112 -15.38 -7.61 1.86
CA GLU A 112 -15.48 -6.80 3.05
C GLU A 112 -15.48 -5.31 2.71
N GLN A 113 -16.10 -4.49 3.57
CA GLN A 113 -16.34 -3.06 3.31
C GLN A 113 -15.05 -2.22 3.26
N TYR A 114 -14.01 -2.59 4.01
CA TYR A 114 -12.81 -1.78 4.17
C TYR A 114 -11.56 -2.53 3.73
N ILE A 115 -10.61 -1.81 3.14
CA ILE A 115 -9.25 -2.33 2.92
C ILE A 115 -8.20 -1.42 3.54
N GLY A 116 -7.12 -2.04 4.01
CA GLY A 116 -5.98 -1.39 4.63
C GLY A 116 -4.72 -2.23 4.47
N VAL A 117 -3.55 -1.66 4.72
CA VAL A 117 -2.28 -2.39 4.66
C VAL A 117 -1.73 -2.59 6.06
N VAL A 118 -1.28 -3.81 6.33
CA VAL A 118 -0.59 -4.18 7.56
C VAL A 118 0.80 -4.68 7.21
N ALA A 119 1.81 -4.05 7.78
CA ALA A 119 3.19 -4.47 7.66
C ALA A 119 3.71 -5.03 8.98
N VAL A 120 4.37 -6.17 8.93
CA VAL A 120 4.99 -6.82 10.08
C VAL A 120 6.48 -6.91 9.83
N ASN A 121 7.25 -6.22 10.67
CA ASN A 121 8.71 -6.24 10.63
C ASN A 121 9.26 -7.17 11.71
N THR A 122 10.32 -7.92 11.38
CA THR A 122 11.02 -8.84 12.28
C THR A 122 12.53 -8.77 12.05
N GLY A 123 13.35 -9.32 12.95
CA GLY A 123 14.79 -9.52 12.71
C GLY A 123 15.69 -8.27 12.83
N GLY A 124 15.11 -7.11 13.13
CA GLY A 124 15.83 -5.83 13.26
C GLY A 124 14.86 -4.66 13.16
N GLY A 125 15.39 -3.44 12.97
CA GLY A 125 14.59 -2.22 12.83
C GLY A 125 15.16 -1.29 11.77
N TYR A 126 14.32 -0.37 11.28
CA TYR A 126 14.73 0.71 10.37
C TYR A 126 14.88 2.01 11.15
N THR A 127 15.98 2.73 10.94
CA THR A 127 16.21 4.06 11.53
C THR A 127 15.72 5.21 10.66
N LEU A 128 15.39 4.90 9.41
CA LEU A 128 14.76 5.79 8.43
C LEU A 128 14.06 4.91 7.41
N GLY A 129 12.93 5.38 6.89
CA GLY A 129 12.25 4.76 5.76
C GLY A 129 10.81 5.22 5.70
N LYS A 130 10.32 5.57 4.51
CA LYS A 130 8.92 5.94 4.31
C LYS A 130 8.35 5.24 3.09
N LEU A 131 7.08 4.87 3.15
CA LEU A 131 6.35 4.25 2.04
C LEU A 131 5.17 5.10 1.62
N ASP A 132 4.96 5.14 0.31
CA ASP A 132 3.71 5.57 -0.31
C ASP A 132 2.93 4.32 -0.70
N ILE A 133 1.65 4.26 -0.36
CA ILE A 133 0.77 3.12 -0.62
C ILE A 133 -0.56 3.63 -1.14
N TRP A 134 -0.94 3.18 -2.33
CA TRP A 134 -2.21 3.57 -2.94
C TRP A 134 -2.75 2.49 -3.89
N VAL A 135 -4.04 2.61 -4.19
CA VAL A 135 -4.75 1.85 -5.21
C VAL A 135 -5.07 2.76 -6.38
N ASP A 136 -4.81 2.32 -7.62
CA ASP A 136 -5.12 3.08 -8.82
C ASP A 136 -5.65 2.23 -9.97
N HIS A 137 -6.12 2.90 -11.03
CA HIS A 137 -6.55 2.30 -12.28
C HIS A 137 -5.36 2.08 -13.24
N GLY A 138 -4.38 1.27 -12.83
CA GLY A 138 -3.41 0.64 -13.72
C GLY A 138 -2.72 1.54 -14.73
N SER A 139 -3.02 1.36 -16.02
CA SER A 139 -2.32 1.98 -17.17
C SER A 139 -2.32 3.51 -17.16
N GLN A 140 -3.16 4.16 -16.35
CA GLN A 140 -3.22 5.61 -16.22
C GLN A 140 -2.05 6.19 -15.39
N SER A 141 -1.52 5.44 -14.42
CA SER A 141 -0.48 5.92 -13.50
C SER A 141 0.96 5.88 -14.04
N ASP A 142 1.16 5.21 -15.18
CA ASP A 142 2.45 5.19 -15.89
C ASP A 142 2.68 6.43 -16.77
N PHE A 143 1.69 7.32 -16.87
CA PHE A 143 1.77 8.56 -17.62
C PHE A 143 1.68 9.78 -16.68
N PRO A 144 2.81 10.33 -16.20
CA PRO A 144 2.82 11.49 -15.29
C PRO A 144 2.31 12.81 -15.91
N ALA A 145 1.70 12.77 -17.10
CA ALA A 145 1.28 13.94 -17.86
C ALA A 145 -0.07 13.76 -18.58
N GLN A 146 -1.03 13.04 -18.00
CA GLN A 146 -2.41 13.13 -18.49
C GLN A 146 -3.05 14.41 -17.93
N GLU A 147 -2.69 15.55 -18.54
CA GLU A 147 -3.53 16.75 -18.52
C GLU A 147 -4.94 16.31 -18.94
N ALA A 148 -5.93 16.51 -18.08
CA ALA A 148 -7.32 16.27 -18.43
C ALA A 148 -7.68 17.20 -19.60
N LEU A 149 -7.61 16.68 -20.83
CA LEU A 149 -8.26 17.33 -21.95
C LEU A 149 -9.77 17.15 -21.73
N SER A 150 -10.35 18.12 -21.02
CA SER A 150 -11.79 18.27 -20.91
C SER A 150 -12.35 18.36 -22.32
N ASN A 151 -13.01 17.31 -22.79
CA ASN A 151 -13.72 17.30 -24.06
C ASN A 151 -15.20 17.68 -23.87
N ILE A 152 -15.48 18.61 -22.97
CA ILE A 152 -16.76 19.31 -22.95
C ILE A 152 -16.65 20.46 -23.95
N THR A 153 -17.05 20.19 -25.20
CA THR A 153 -17.51 21.22 -26.14
C THR A 153 -19.00 21.44 -26.01
#